data_AF-A0A7X0IYK7-F1
#
_entry.id   AF-A0A7X0IYK7-F1
#
_cell.length_a   1.000
_cell.length_b   1.000
_cell.length_c   1.000
_cell.angle_alpha   90.00
_cell.angle_beta   90.00
_cell.angle_gamma   90.00
#
_symmetry.space_group_name_H-M   'P 1'
#
loop_
_entity.id
_entity.type
_entity.pdbx_description
1 polymer ?
#
loop_
_entity_poly.entity_id
_entity_poly.type
_entity_poly.pdbx_seq_one_letter_code
_entity_poly.pdbx_strand_id
1 'polypeptide(L)'
;MDAAIIWTEDCLAAHGYRRLGVPDLVRAVPWSKIYRFATDRGYVYLKWSAPAYAREAALMTRLAERFPAVILPVLACNPALGAFLMPDGGEPLRGKLKESYDRQTVETLVGEYARIQRALSPDIDSLLSSGVDDWRMAVFPDLYDDLVHDEDLLVREGLTTAEISALQRSGDDVRGLCRDLAESNIPDTLEHCDFHDNNVLVNADSFLINDWGDAVITHPFFSLAGFLDSAVRNHGLDAGIGFHAELSRLSSA
;
A
#
# COMPACT_ATOMS: atom_id res chain seq x y z
N MET A 1 14.80 -17.31 -7.17
CA MET A 1 14.78 -17.01 -5.72
C MET A 1 16.20 -17.05 -5.17
N ASP A 2 16.94 -18.13 -5.39
CA ASP A 2 18.32 -18.33 -4.92
C ASP A 2 19.24 -17.13 -5.21
N ALA A 3 19.17 -16.55 -6.40
CA ALA A 3 19.93 -15.35 -6.75
C ALA A 3 19.68 -14.15 -5.82
N ALA A 4 18.44 -13.91 -5.37
CA ALA A 4 18.14 -12.80 -4.45
C ALA A 4 18.56 -13.12 -3.02
N ILE A 5 18.54 -14.39 -2.60
CA ILE A 5 19.08 -14.82 -1.31
C ILE A 5 20.59 -14.62 -1.29
N ILE A 6 21.30 -15.09 -2.33
CA ILE A 6 22.76 -14.90 -2.48
C ILE A 6 23.10 -13.41 -2.47
N TRP A 7 22.40 -12.61 -3.28
CA TRP A 7 22.56 -11.16 -3.29
C TRP A 7 22.36 -10.53 -1.90
N THR A 8 21.38 -11.00 -1.14
CA THR A 8 21.14 -10.54 0.24
C THR A 8 22.31 -10.88 1.14
N GLU A 9 22.82 -12.11 1.07
CA GLU A 9 23.98 -12.55 1.87
C GLU A 9 25.22 -11.70 1.56
N ASP A 10 25.51 -11.47 0.28
CA ASP A 10 26.62 -10.62 -0.16
C ASP A 10 26.44 -9.18 0.33
N CYS A 11 25.22 -8.63 0.22
CA CYS A 11 24.90 -7.29 0.69
C CYS A 11 25.07 -7.16 2.21
N LEU A 12 24.59 -8.13 2.99
CA LEU A 12 24.76 -8.16 4.44
C LEU A 12 26.25 -8.20 4.82
N ALA A 13 27.03 -9.08 4.20
CA ALA A 13 28.47 -9.21 4.45
C ALA A 13 29.23 -7.92 4.12
N ALA A 14 28.92 -7.29 2.98
CA ALA A 14 29.54 -6.04 2.55
C ALA A 14 29.29 -4.87 3.53
N HIS A 15 28.16 -4.88 4.23
CA HIS A 15 27.81 -3.89 5.24
C HIS A 15 28.18 -4.32 6.68
N GLY A 16 28.96 -5.40 6.83
CA GLY A 16 29.48 -5.85 8.11
C GLY A 16 28.46 -6.53 9.03
N TYR A 17 27.36 -7.04 8.48
CA TYR A 17 26.43 -7.91 9.18
C TYR A 17 26.90 -9.36 9.09
N ARG A 18 26.73 -10.12 10.18
CA ARG A 18 26.92 -11.57 10.19
C ARG A 18 25.57 -12.24 10.34
N ARG A 19 25.15 -12.99 9.31
CA ARG A 19 23.95 -13.83 9.36
C ARG A 19 24.09 -14.93 10.41
N LEU A 20 23.01 -15.18 11.14
CA LEU A 20 22.88 -16.25 12.12
C LEU A 20 21.88 -17.29 11.61
N GLY A 21 22.36 -18.45 11.17
CA GLY A 21 21.51 -19.54 10.67
C GLY A 21 20.98 -19.33 9.24
N VAL A 22 19.95 -20.10 8.89
CA VAL A 22 19.29 -20.04 7.58
C VAL A 22 18.16 -19.00 7.58
N PRO A 23 17.83 -18.38 6.42
CA PRO A 23 16.74 -17.42 6.35
C PRO A 23 15.37 -18.10 6.50
N ASP A 24 14.47 -17.47 7.24
CA ASP A 24 13.08 -17.93 7.39
C ASP A 24 12.23 -17.41 6.23
N LEU A 25 11.42 -18.27 5.61
CA LEU A 25 10.36 -17.81 4.70
C LEU A 25 9.16 -17.32 5.54
N VAL A 26 8.92 -16.01 5.54
CA VAL A 26 7.84 -15.38 6.31
C VAL A 26 6.52 -15.42 5.53
N ARG A 27 6.56 -15.12 4.24
CA ARG A 27 5.37 -15.09 3.38
C ARG A 27 5.74 -15.45 1.94
N ALA A 28 4.87 -16.21 1.28
CA ALA A 28 4.98 -16.48 -0.15
C ALA A 28 3.59 -16.43 -0.81
N VAL A 29 3.46 -15.57 -1.81
CA VAL A 29 2.34 -15.49 -2.74
C VAL A 29 2.89 -15.48 -4.17
N PRO A 30 2.09 -15.70 -5.23
CA PRO A 30 2.62 -15.81 -6.59
C PRO A 30 3.43 -14.59 -7.06
N TRP A 31 3.07 -13.40 -6.61
CA TRP A 31 3.72 -12.14 -6.99
C TRP A 31 4.74 -11.60 -5.98
N SER A 32 4.87 -12.19 -4.79
CA SER A 32 5.78 -11.68 -3.75
C SER A 32 6.26 -12.75 -2.77
N LYS A 33 7.50 -12.63 -2.31
CA LYS A 33 8.09 -13.47 -1.25
C LYS A 33 8.85 -12.62 -0.25
N ILE A 34 8.68 -12.90 1.02
CA ILE A 34 9.37 -12.23 2.12
C ILE A 34 10.18 -13.26 2.90
N TYR A 35 11.49 -13.01 3.00
CA TYR A 35 12.41 -13.80 3.82
C TYR A 35 12.95 -12.94 4.95
N ARG A 36 13.14 -13.54 6.13
CA ARG A 36 13.76 -12.90 7.29
C ARG A 36 15.13 -13.52 7.54
N PHE A 37 16.13 -12.66 7.68
CA PHE A 37 17.50 -13.03 7.99
C PHE A 37 17.80 -12.59 9.42
N ALA A 38 18.06 -13.55 10.30
CA ALA A 38 18.63 -13.25 11.61
C ALA A 38 20.09 -12.82 11.43
N THR A 39 20.49 -11.72 12.07
CA THR A 39 21.86 -11.23 12.07
C THR A 39 22.34 -10.93 13.48
N ASP A 40 23.63 -10.69 13.65
CA ASP A 40 24.21 -10.22 14.91
C ASP A 40 23.77 -8.81 15.33
N ARG A 41 22.95 -8.13 14.51
CA ARG A 41 22.41 -6.77 14.77
C ARG A 41 20.89 -6.70 14.66
N GLY A 42 20.20 -7.83 14.78
CA GLY A 42 18.75 -7.93 14.63
C GLY A 42 18.33 -8.53 13.30
N TYR A 43 17.07 -8.36 12.91
CA TYR A 43 16.54 -8.93 11.67
C TYR A 43 16.69 -7.97 10.49
N VAL A 44 16.93 -8.56 9.31
CA VAL A 44 16.81 -7.90 8.01
C VAL A 44 15.83 -8.71 7.16
N TYR A 45 14.95 -8.01 6.46
CA TYR A 45 13.95 -8.63 5.60
C TYR A 45 14.33 -8.44 4.14
N LEU A 46 14.31 -9.52 3.38
CA LEU A 46 14.33 -9.51 1.92
C LEU A 46 12.90 -9.58 1.43
N LYS A 47 12.46 -8.60 0.65
CA LYS A 47 11.24 -8.71 -0.16
C LYS A 47 11.62 -8.87 -1.61
N TRP A 48 11.05 -9.90 -2.23
CA TRP A 48 11.12 -10.15 -3.67
C TRP A 48 9.73 -9.94 -4.26
N SER A 49 9.67 -9.26 -5.39
CA SER A 49 8.45 -9.03 -6.16
C SER A 49 8.63 -9.53 -7.58
N ALA A 50 7.59 -10.14 -8.14
CA ALA A 50 7.56 -10.51 -9.55
C ALA A 50 7.71 -9.25 -10.44
N PRO A 51 8.19 -9.36 -11.70
CA PRO A 51 8.50 -8.19 -12.53
C PRO A 51 7.37 -7.16 -12.64
N ALA A 52 6.11 -7.60 -12.75
CA ALA A 52 4.95 -6.70 -12.81
C ALA A 52 4.73 -5.87 -11.52
N TYR A 53 5.32 -6.28 -10.41
CA TYR A 53 5.18 -5.67 -9.07
C TYR A 53 6.52 -5.11 -8.54
N ALA A 54 7.57 -5.06 -9.37
CA ALA A 54 8.93 -4.73 -8.92
C ALA A 54 9.17 -3.23 -8.70
N ARG A 55 8.18 -2.36 -8.98
CA ARG A 55 8.29 -0.89 -8.79
C ARG A 55 8.39 -0.45 -7.33
N GLU A 56 7.89 -1.28 -6.41
CA GLU A 56 7.77 -0.95 -4.98
C GLU A 56 9.09 -0.45 -4.37
N ALA A 57 10.21 -1.11 -4.66
CA ALA A 57 11.50 -0.75 -4.09
C ALA A 57 11.90 0.70 -4.43
N ALA A 58 11.68 1.12 -5.67
CA ALA A 58 11.99 2.47 -6.13
C ALA A 58 11.08 3.51 -5.48
N LEU A 59 9.78 3.22 -5.40
CA LEU A 59 8.81 4.09 -4.75
C LEU A 59 9.10 4.23 -3.24
N MET A 60 9.28 3.12 -2.54
CA MET A 60 9.60 3.12 -1.11
C MET A 60 10.91 3.83 -0.81
N THR A 61 11.94 3.69 -1.66
CA THR A 61 13.20 4.43 -1.50
C THR A 61 12.96 5.94 -1.54
N ARG A 62 12.24 6.43 -2.56
CA ARG A 62 11.87 7.85 -2.68
C ARG A 62 11.04 8.34 -1.50
N LEU A 63 10.05 7.55 -1.07
CA LEU A 63 9.19 7.91 0.06
C LEU A 63 9.97 7.93 1.38
N ALA A 64 10.87 6.97 1.61
CA ALA A 64 11.71 6.92 2.81
C ALA A 64 12.72 8.07 2.87
N GLU A 65 13.26 8.52 1.73
CA GLU A 65 14.10 9.73 1.67
C GLU A 65 13.33 10.99 2.06
N ARG A 66 12.06 11.09 1.63
CA ARG A 66 11.23 12.28 1.87
C ARG A 66 10.57 12.27 3.24
N PHE A 67 10.18 11.11 3.74
CA PHE A 67 9.42 10.92 4.98
C PHE A 67 10.06 9.85 5.89
N PRO A 68 11.34 10.01 6.27
CA PRO A 68 12.11 8.96 6.96
C PRO A 68 11.58 8.59 8.35
N ALA A 69 10.73 9.42 8.95
CA ALA A 69 10.14 9.18 10.26
C ALA A 69 8.93 8.24 10.21
N VAL A 70 8.30 8.07 9.04
CA VAL A 70 6.99 7.39 8.91
C VAL A 70 6.92 6.35 7.79
N ILE A 71 7.97 6.22 6.96
CA ILE A 71 8.06 5.21 5.91
C ILE A 71 9.15 4.21 6.27
N LEU A 72 8.86 2.92 6.14
CA LEU A 72 9.87 1.88 6.35
C LEU A 72 11.03 2.05 5.35
N PRO A 73 12.29 2.15 5.80
CA PRO A 73 13.39 2.45 4.90
C PRO A 73 13.80 1.23 4.07
N VAL A 74 14.32 1.50 2.88
CA VAL A 74 14.96 0.51 2.01
C VAL A 74 16.47 0.56 2.27
N LEU A 75 17.04 -0.54 2.76
CA LEU A 75 18.47 -0.64 3.08
C LEU A 75 19.32 -0.85 1.81
N ALA A 76 18.81 -1.62 0.86
CA ALA A 76 19.43 -1.90 -0.42
C ALA A 76 18.39 -2.41 -1.40
N CYS A 77 18.60 -2.19 -2.70
CA CYS A 77 17.74 -2.72 -3.75
C CYS A 77 18.54 -3.32 -4.91
N ASN A 78 17.95 -4.29 -5.59
CA ASN A 78 18.45 -4.91 -6.81
C ASN A 78 17.29 -5.02 -7.82
N PRO A 79 17.12 -3.99 -8.67
CA PRO A 79 16.03 -3.96 -9.65
C PRO A 79 16.05 -5.13 -10.63
N ALA A 80 17.23 -5.62 -11.01
CA ALA A 80 17.36 -6.75 -11.94
C ALA A 80 16.81 -8.06 -11.36
N LEU A 81 16.77 -8.18 -10.03
CA LEU A 81 16.20 -9.33 -9.33
C LEU A 81 14.78 -9.07 -8.80
N GLY A 82 14.26 -7.84 -8.91
CA GLY A 82 13.01 -7.44 -8.26
C GLY A 82 13.07 -7.56 -6.74
N ALA A 83 14.25 -7.32 -6.14
CA ALA A 83 14.53 -7.59 -4.74
C ALA A 83 14.97 -6.33 -3.98
N PHE A 84 14.59 -6.21 -2.73
CA PHE A 84 15.07 -5.16 -1.85
C PHE A 84 15.09 -5.59 -0.38
N LEU A 85 15.92 -4.92 0.41
CA LEU A 85 16.14 -5.17 1.83
C LEU A 85 15.50 -4.08 2.68
N MET A 86 14.91 -4.48 3.79
CA MET A 86 14.29 -3.60 4.78
C MET A 86 14.80 -3.98 6.17
N PRO A 87 14.91 -3.03 7.12
CA PRO A 87 15.18 -3.39 8.49
C PRO A 87 13.97 -4.09 9.11
N ASP A 88 14.15 -4.58 10.33
CA ASP A 88 13.02 -4.90 11.19
C ASP A 88 12.25 -3.63 11.59
N GLY A 89 11.05 -3.47 11.05
CA GLY A 89 10.15 -2.36 11.38
C GLY A 89 9.37 -2.57 12.68
N GLY A 90 9.49 -3.74 13.31
CA GLY A 90 8.68 -4.14 14.46
C GLY A 90 7.42 -4.91 14.07
N GLU A 91 6.48 -4.98 15.01
CA GLU A 91 5.25 -5.77 14.85
C GLU A 91 4.17 -4.98 14.11
N PRO A 92 3.25 -5.64 13.38
CA PRO A 92 2.10 -4.97 12.80
C PRO A 92 1.22 -4.30 13.88
N LEU A 93 0.82 -3.04 13.66
CA LEU A 93 -0.03 -2.26 14.56
C LEU A 93 -1.34 -2.99 14.89
N ARG A 94 -1.87 -3.77 13.95
CA ARG A 94 -3.07 -4.59 14.13
C ARG A 94 -3.05 -5.43 15.41
N GLY A 95 -1.91 -6.02 15.76
CA GLY A 95 -1.78 -6.82 16.98
C GLY A 95 -2.11 -6.01 18.23
N LYS A 96 -1.50 -4.83 18.36
CA LYS A 96 -1.76 -3.90 19.47
C LYS A 96 -3.20 -3.42 19.51
N LEU A 97 -3.78 -3.05 18.36
CA LEU A 97 -5.16 -2.56 18.30
C LEU A 97 -6.20 -3.64 18.64
N LYS A 98 -5.90 -4.92 18.38
CA LYS A 98 -6.74 -6.05 18.82
C LYS A 98 -6.71 -6.28 20.31
N GLU A 99 -5.58 -6.01 20.96
CA GLU A 99 -5.46 -6.09 22.43
C GLU A 99 -6.19 -4.93 23.11
N SER A 100 -5.96 -3.71 22.61
CA SER A 100 -6.64 -2.51 23.09
C SER A 100 -6.69 -1.46 21.97
N TYR A 101 -7.90 -1.16 21.51
CA TYR A 101 -8.08 -0.16 20.46
C TYR A 101 -7.77 1.24 20.99
N ASP A 102 -6.69 1.84 20.49
CA ASP A 102 -6.28 3.21 20.83
C ASP A 102 -6.63 4.18 19.69
N ARG A 103 -7.68 4.96 19.93
CA ARG A 103 -8.15 5.99 18.99
C ARG A 103 -7.10 7.07 18.73
N GLN A 104 -6.33 7.47 19.74
CA GLN A 104 -5.35 8.56 19.58
C GLN A 104 -4.20 8.13 18.66
N THR A 105 -3.74 6.89 18.81
CA THR A 105 -2.77 6.26 17.89
C THR A 105 -3.29 6.27 16.45
N VAL A 106 -4.56 5.85 16.24
CA VAL A 106 -5.15 5.81 14.91
C VAL A 106 -5.30 7.21 14.29
N GLU A 107 -5.79 8.18 15.05
CA GLU A 107 -5.90 9.58 14.58
C GLU A 107 -4.54 10.17 14.21
N THR A 108 -3.50 9.85 14.99
CA THR A 108 -2.12 10.26 14.70
C THR A 108 -1.63 9.65 13.38
N LEU A 109 -1.79 8.34 13.20
CA LEU A 109 -1.40 7.62 12.00
C LEU A 109 -2.09 8.15 10.74
N VAL A 110 -3.43 8.29 10.77
CA VAL A 110 -4.20 8.82 9.64
C VAL A 110 -3.80 10.27 9.35
N GLY A 111 -3.52 11.07 10.39
CA GLY A 111 -2.97 12.41 10.25
C GLY A 111 -1.63 12.45 9.55
N GLU A 112 -0.68 11.57 9.89
CA GLU A 112 0.60 11.46 9.19
C GLU A 112 0.44 11.06 7.72
N TYR A 113 -0.44 10.09 7.45
CA TYR A 113 -0.73 9.68 6.08
C TYR A 113 -1.32 10.83 5.24
N ALA A 114 -2.28 11.59 5.81
CA ALA A 114 -2.82 12.77 5.15
C ALA A 114 -1.76 13.86 4.89
N ARG A 115 -0.75 14.01 5.76
CA ARG A 115 0.38 14.92 5.52
C ARG A 115 1.25 14.45 4.37
N ILE A 116 1.51 13.15 4.26
CA ILE A 116 2.23 12.55 3.11
C ILE A 116 1.49 12.87 1.82
N GLN A 117 0.18 12.59 1.77
CA GLN A 117 -0.66 12.85 0.60
C GLN A 117 -0.59 14.32 0.16
N ARG A 118 -0.82 15.25 1.11
CA ARG A 118 -0.75 16.69 0.83
C ARG A 118 0.62 17.14 0.34
N ALA A 119 1.69 16.53 0.85
CA ALA A 119 3.06 16.85 0.45
C ALA A 119 3.43 16.30 -0.93
N LEU A 120 2.79 15.21 -1.38
CA LEU A 120 3.04 14.56 -2.68
C LEU A 120 2.14 15.06 -3.80
N SER A 121 1.01 15.69 -3.47
CA SER A 121 0.05 16.23 -4.45
C SER A 121 0.69 17.18 -5.50
N PRO A 122 1.66 18.06 -5.16
CA PRO A 122 2.37 18.85 -6.17
C PRO A 122 3.32 18.07 -7.08
N ASP A 123 3.69 16.83 -6.71
CA ASP A 123 4.73 16.03 -7.36
C ASP A 123 4.16 14.90 -8.25
N ILE A 124 2.85 14.94 -8.57
CA ILE A 124 2.15 13.89 -9.33
C ILE A 124 2.85 13.56 -10.64
N ASP A 125 3.22 14.55 -11.45
CA ASP A 125 3.87 14.31 -12.73
C ASP A 125 5.22 13.58 -12.56
N SER A 126 5.96 13.90 -11.48
CA SER A 126 7.18 13.17 -11.16
C SER A 126 6.90 11.73 -10.77
N LEU A 127 5.83 11.45 -10.02
CA LEU A 127 5.47 10.10 -9.60
C LEU A 127 5.00 9.26 -10.81
N LEU A 128 4.17 9.82 -11.68
CA LEU A 128 3.75 9.19 -12.93
C LEU A 128 4.95 8.85 -13.81
N SER A 129 5.89 9.79 -13.97
CA SER A 129 7.12 9.56 -14.75
C SER A 129 8.03 8.45 -14.16
N SER A 130 7.83 8.10 -12.89
CA SER A 130 8.55 7.01 -12.21
C SER A 130 7.87 5.64 -12.33
N GLY A 131 6.72 5.57 -13.00
CA GLY A 131 5.99 4.32 -13.26
C GLY A 131 4.91 3.97 -12.23
N VAL A 132 4.44 4.95 -11.46
CA VAL A 132 3.21 4.82 -10.65
C VAL A 132 2.02 4.90 -11.60
N ASP A 133 1.03 4.01 -11.43
CA ASP A 133 -0.14 3.97 -12.31
C ASP A 133 -1.04 5.19 -12.12
N ASP A 134 -1.65 5.66 -13.20
CA ASP A 134 -2.60 6.79 -13.19
C ASP A 134 -4.03 6.27 -13.08
N TRP A 135 -4.63 6.43 -11.90
CA TRP A 135 -6.01 6.05 -11.60
C TRP A 135 -6.85 7.27 -11.25
N ARG A 136 -6.44 8.48 -11.68
CA ARG A 136 -7.19 9.71 -11.46
C ARG A 136 -8.59 9.59 -12.07
N MET A 137 -9.54 10.36 -11.54
CA MET A 137 -10.95 10.25 -11.92
C MET A 137 -11.23 10.54 -13.41
N ALA A 138 -10.29 11.21 -14.10
CA ALA A 138 -10.34 11.41 -15.54
C ALA A 138 -10.09 10.14 -16.37
N VAL A 139 -9.39 9.14 -15.82
CA VAL A 139 -8.96 7.90 -16.50
C VAL A 139 -9.65 6.66 -15.91
N PHE A 140 -9.99 6.70 -14.63
CA PHE A 140 -10.56 5.57 -13.90
C PHE A 140 -11.79 4.91 -14.57
N PRO A 141 -12.75 5.65 -15.16
CA PRO A 141 -13.89 5.02 -15.83
C PRO A 141 -13.50 4.11 -17.00
N ASP A 142 -12.45 4.46 -17.74
CA ASP A 142 -11.97 3.64 -18.86
C ASP A 142 -11.27 2.38 -18.32
N LEU A 143 -10.50 2.50 -17.24
CA LEU A 143 -9.91 1.35 -16.54
C LEU A 143 -10.98 0.38 -16.01
N TYR A 144 -12.07 0.94 -15.49
CA TYR A 144 -13.22 0.15 -15.04
C TYR A 144 -13.85 -0.59 -16.22
N ASP A 145 -14.11 0.10 -17.33
CA ASP A 145 -14.68 -0.49 -18.53
C ASP A 145 -13.80 -1.61 -19.09
N ASP A 146 -12.49 -1.37 -19.19
CA ASP A 146 -11.52 -2.37 -19.65
C ASP A 146 -11.57 -3.64 -18.78
N LEU A 147 -11.64 -3.49 -17.45
CA LEU A 147 -11.73 -4.62 -16.53
C LEU A 147 -13.05 -5.38 -16.68
N VAL A 148 -14.20 -4.69 -16.75
CA VAL A 148 -15.53 -5.35 -16.74
C VAL A 148 -15.91 -5.96 -18.09
N HIS A 149 -15.20 -5.61 -19.16
CA HIS A 149 -15.36 -6.20 -20.49
C HIS A 149 -14.33 -7.28 -20.82
N ASP A 150 -13.31 -7.50 -19.98
CA ASP A 150 -12.47 -8.71 -20.03
C ASP A 150 -13.20 -9.90 -19.36
N GLU A 151 -14.22 -10.40 -20.03
CA GLU A 151 -15.06 -11.49 -19.50
C GLU A 151 -14.26 -12.77 -19.26
N ASP A 152 -13.28 -13.07 -20.11
CA ASP A 152 -12.42 -14.25 -19.97
C ASP A 152 -11.58 -14.19 -18.69
N LEU A 153 -11.01 -13.01 -18.38
CA LEU A 153 -10.34 -12.75 -17.11
C LEU A 153 -11.32 -12.95 -15.94
N LEU A 154 -12.47 -12.28 -15.96
CA LEU A 154 -13.39 -12.29 -14.82
C LEU A 154 -13.99 -13.68 -14.55
N VAL A 155 -14.32 -14.44 -15.61
CA VAL A 155 -14.77 -15.83 -15.47
C VAL A 155 -13.67 -16.70 -14.89
N ARG A 156 -12.41 -16.52 -15.32
CA ARG A 156 -11.27 -17.25 -14.77
C ARG A 156 -11.04 -16.94 -13.28
N GLU A 157 -11.26 -15.70 -12.87
CA GLU A 157 -11.19 -15.27 -11.46
C GLU A 157 -12.45 -15.65 -10.64
N GLY A 158 -13.43 -16.31 -11.27
CA GLY A 158 -14.55 -16.96 -10.61
C GLY A 158 -15.87 -16.19 -10.59
N LEU A 159 -15.98 -15.09 -11.34
CA LEU A 159 -17.24 -14.37 -11.47
C LEU A 159 -18.21 -15.11 -12.39
N THR A 160 -19.48 -15.10 -12.03
CA THR A 160 -20.57 -15.59 -12.89
C THR A 160 -20.91 -14.57 -13.97
N THR A 161 -21.48 -15.04 -15.09
CA THR A 161 -21.99 -14.14 -16.14
C THR A 161 -22.98 -13.10 -15.59
N ALA A 162 -23.79 -13.47 -14.60
CA ALA A 162 -24.75 -12.56 -13.99
C ALA A 162 -24.09 -11.41 -13.21
N GLU A 163 -23.00 -11.70 -12.49
CA GLU A 163 -22.20 -10.70 -11.76
C GLU A 163 -21.45 -9.80 -12.73
N ILE A 164 -20.82 -10.36 -13.78
CA ILE A 164 -20.15 -9.59 -14.84
C ILE A 164 -21.14 -8.62 -15.49
N SER A 165 -22.32 -9.10 -15.88
CA SER A 165 -23.35 -8.22 -16.44
C SER A 165 -23.85 -7.17 -15.44
N ALA A 166 -23.81 -7.42 -14.13
CA ALA A 166 -24.15 -6.41 -13.13
C ALA A 166 -23.08 -5.32 -13.02
N LEU A 167 -21.79 -5.69 -13.10
CA LEU A 167 -20.68 -4.75 -13.17
C LEU A 167 -20.78 -3.88 -14.44
N GLN A 168 -20.92 -4.49 -15.61
CA GLN A 168 -21.07 -3.76 -16.88
C GLN A 168 -22.24 -2.75 -16.84
N ARG A 169 -23.38 -3.11 -16.23
CA ARG A 169 -24.52 -2.19 -16.05
C ARG A 169 -24.24 -1.02 -15.10
N SER A 170 -23.25 -1.13 -14.24
CA SER A 170 -22.88 -0.07 -13.27
C SER A 170 -21.96 1.00 -13.87
N GLY A 171 -21.54 0.86 -15.14
CA GLY A 171 -20.57 1.77 -15.76
C GLY A 171 -21.01 3.24 -15.77
N ASP A 172 -22.29 3.53 -16.01
CA ASP A 172 -22.80 4.91 -15.98
C ASP A 172 -22.82 5.50 -14.56
N ASP A 173 -23.13 4.68 -13.55
CA ASP A 173 -23.08 5.09 -12.14
C ASP A 173 -21.63 5.37 -11.73
N VAL A 174 -20.68 4.51 -12.12
CA VAL A 174 -19.24 4.70 -11.88
C VAL A 174 -18.74 6.00 -12.52
N ARG A 175 -19.09 6.25 -13.80
CA ARG A 175 -18.77 7.52 -14.48
C ARG A 175 -19.35 8.73 -13.75
N GLY A 176 -20.58 8.61 -13.25
CA GLY A 176 -21.22 9.65 -12.44
C GLY A 176 -20.41 9.98 -11.19
N LEU A 177 -20.08 8.95 -10.40
CA LEU A 177 -19.30 9.10 -9.17
C LEU A 177 -17.89 9.65 -9.43
N CYS A 178 -17.21 9.20 -10.48
CA CYS A 178 -15.90 9.73 -10.86
C CYS A 178 -15.97 11.22 -11.22
N ARG A 179 -17.01 11.65 -11.95
CA ARG A 179 -17.21 13.08 -12.25
C ARG A 179 -17.45 13.88 -10.98
N ASP A 180 -18.30 13.40 -10.08
CA ASP A 180 -18.60 14.09 -8.81
C ASP A 180 -17.33 14.25 -7.95
N LEU A 181 -16.45 13.24 -7.92
CA LEU A 181 -15.16 13.32 -7.24
C LEU A 181 -14.17 14.24 -7.96
N ALA A 182 -14.12 14.21 -9.30
CA ALA A 182 -13.25 15.09 -10.08
C ALA A 182 -13.62 16.58 -9.95
N GLU A 183 -14.91 16.87 -9.71
CA GLU A 183 -15.42 18.21 -9.45
C GLU A 183 -15.19 18.68 -8.00
N SER A 184 -14.68 17.81 -7.13
CA SER A 184 -14.22 18.23 -5.81
C SER A 184 -12.94 19.05 -5.94
N ASN A 185 -12.80 20.14 -5.17
CA ASN A 185 -11.59 20.97 -5.16
C ASN A 185 -10.43 20.31 -4.36
N ILE A 186 -10.42 18.98 -4.30
CA ILE A 186 -9.42 18.19 -3.57
C ILE A 186 -8.43 17.66 -4.60
N PRO A 187 -7.14 18.01 -4.50
CA PRO A 187 -6.18 17.59 -5.49
C PRO A 187 -5.85 16.10 -5.34
N ASP A 188 -5.63 15.43 -6.47
CA ASP A 188 -5.13 14.06 -6.52
C ASP A 188 -3.77 13.93 -5.81
N THR A 189 -3.39 12.70 -5.47
CA THR A 189 -2.15 12.38 -4.77
C THR A 189 -1.76 10.92 -5.01
N LEU A 190 -0.61 10.51 -4.48
CA LEU A 190 -0.30 9.11 -4.25
C LEU A 190 -1.25 8.49 -3.23
N GLU A 191 -1.95 7.44 -3.64
CA GLU A 191 -2.70 6.51 -2.80
C GLU A 191 -1.90 5.22 -2.59
N HIS A 192 -2.00 4.64 -1.40
CA HIS A 192 -1.38 3.36 -1.07
C HIS A 192 -2.20 2.15 -1.58
N CYS A 193 -3.52 2.29 -1.70
CA CYS A 193 -4.49 1.24 -2.09
C CYS A 193 -4.61 0.02 -1.15
N ASP A 194 -3.69 -0.15 -0.20
CA ASP A 194 -3.73 -1.18 0.85
C ASP A 194 -3.36 -0.58 2.23
N PHE A 195 -3.81 0.65 2.49
CA PHE A 195 -3.52 1.34 3.74
C PHE A 195 -4.40 0.80 4.88
N HIS A 196 -3.80 -0.01 5.75
CA HIS A 196 -4.43 -0.51 6.96
C HIS A 196 -3.40 -0.85 8.05
N ASP A 197 -3.90 -1.06 9.25
CA ASP A 197 -3.13 -1.39 10.47
C ASP A 197 -2.19 -2.61 10.38
N ASN A 198 -2.30 -3.51 9.40
CA ASN A 198 -1.30 -4.57 9.18
C ASN A 198 -0.07 -4.12 8.41
N ASN A 199 -0.20 -3.06 7.61
CA ASN A 199 0.87 -2.51 6.78
C ASN A 199 1.55 -1.32 7.47
N VAL A 200 1.22 -1.12 8.75
CA VAL A 200 1.87 -0.16 9.64
C VAL A 200 2.60 -0.96 10.70
N LEU A 201 3.92 -0.85 10.69
CA LEU A 201 4.79 -1.51 11.66
C LEU A 201 5.07 -0.56 12.83
N VAL A 202 5.10 -1.13 14.05
CA VAL A 202 5.34 -0.39 15.28
C VAL A 202 6.53 -0.95 16.04
N ASN A 203 7.44 -0.05 16.38
CA ASN A 203 8.56 -0.30 17.28
C ASN A 203 8.69 0.88 18.26
N ALA A 204 8.75 0.58 19.55
CA ALA A 204 8.75 1.55 20.66
C ALA A 204 7.71 2.68 20.48
N ASP A 205 8.09 3.77 19.81
CA ASP A 205 7.32 5.01 19.63
C ASP A 205 7.13 5.44 18.15
N SER A 206 7.51 4.62 17.16
CA SER A 206 7.40 4.96 15.73
C SER A 206 6.37 4.11 14.98
N PHE A 207 5.65 4.74 14.04
CA PHE A 207 4.84 4.09 13.02
C PHE A 207 5.57 4.12 11.68
N LEU A 208 5.79 2.97 11.07
CA LEU A 208 6.41 2.86 9.76
C LEU A 208 5.42 2.23 8.79
N ILE A 209 4.95 3.01 7.82
CA ILE A 209 4.09 2.55 6.73
C ILE A 209 4.96 1.80 5.72
N ASN A 210 4.49 0.61 5.34
CA ASN A 210 5.16 -0.33 4.46
C ASN A 210 4.20 -0.87 3.40
N ASP A 211 4.70 -1.61 2.42
CA ASP A 211 3.92 -2.34 1.40
C ASP A 211 3.25 -1.43 0.35
N TRP A 212 4.04 -0.56 -0.26
CA TRP A 212 3.59 0.40 -1.28
C TRP A 212 3.49 -0.22 -2.69
N GLY A 213 3.36 -1.53 -2.81
CA GLY A 213 3.37 -2.24 -4.08
C GLY A 213 2.19 -1.86 -5.00
N ASP A 214 1.02 -1.65 -4.40
CA ASP A 214 -0.24 -1.35 -5.08
C ASP A 214 -0.50 0.15 -5.21
N ALA A 215 0.48 0.99 -4.92
CA ALA A 215 0.29 2.44 -4.94
C ALA A 215 -0.01 2.98 -6.34
N VAL A 216 -0.92 3.95 -6.41
CA VAL A 216 -1.39 4.61 -7.64
C VAL A 216 -1.57 6.11 -7.41
N ILE A 217 -1.70 6.89 -8.47
CA ILE A 217 -2.13 8.29 -8.38
C ILE A 217 -3.65 8.37 -8.54
N THR A 218 -4.35 8.87 -7.53
CA THR A 218 -5.80 9.05 -7.57
C THR A 218 -6.30 9.95 -6.42
N HIS A 219 -7.60 9.95 -6.15
CA HIS A 219 -8.24 10.76 -5.13
C HIS A 219 -7.80 10.34 -3.70
N PRO A 220 -7.46 11.26 -2.79
CA PRO A 220 -6.85 10.97 -1.47
C PRO A 220 -7.70 10.17 -0.48
N PHE A 221 -8.96 9.89 -0.78
CA PHE A 221 -9.91 9.34 0.19
C PHE A 221 -10.11 7.83 0.08
N PHE A 222 -9.56 7.17 -0.94
CA PHE A 222 -9.75 5.73 -1.10
C PHE A 222 -9.02 4.92 0.00
N SER A 223 -7.80 5.32 0.36
CA SER A 223 -7.04 4.71 1.45
C SER A 223 -7.71 4.92 2.81
N LEU A 224 -8.37 6.08 3.01
CA LEU A 224 -9.17 6.32 4.21
C LEU A 224 -10.36 5.35 4.27
N ALA A 225 -11.11 5.18 3.17
CA ALA A 225 -12.21 4.21 3.10
C ALA A 225 -11.73 2.78 3.39
N GLY A 226 -10.61 2.35 2.80
CA GLY A 226 -10.01 1.03 3.06
C GLY A 226 -9.55 0.84 4.50
N PHE A 227 -8.93 1.86 5.10
CA PHE A 227 -8.50 1.84 6.50
C PHE A 227 -9.69 1.62 7.45
N LEU A 228 -10.79 2.31 7.18
CA LEU A 228 -12.00 2.27 8.00
C LEU A 228 -12.73 0.93 7.87
N ASP A 229 -12.84 0.39 6.66
CA ASP A 229 -13.35 -0.96 6.43
C ASP A 229 -12.49 -2.01 7.15
N SER A 230 -11.16 -1.89 7.12
CA SER A 230 -10.27 -2.73 7.93
C SER A 230 -10.58 -2.60 9.42
N ALA A 231 -10.81 -1.38 9.92
CA ALA A 231 -11.08 -1.13 11.33
C ALA A 231 -12.42 -1.71 11.80
N VAL A 232 -13.47 -1.62 10.98
CA VAL A 232 -14.77 -2.29 11.22
C VAL A 232 -14.57 -3.81 11.30
N ARG A 233 -13.91 -4.40 10.30
CA ARG A 233 -13.72 -5.86 10.21
C ARG A 233 -12.85 -6.44 11.32
N ASN A 234 -11.83 -5.72 11.76
CA ASN A 234 -10.82 -6.24 12.69
C ASN A 234 -10.99 -5.80 14.13
N HIS A 235 -11.65 -4.66 14.39
CA HIS A 235 -11.76 -4.04 15.71
C HIS A 235 -13.19 -3.80 16.18
N GLY A 236 -14.19 -4.18 15.37
CA GLY A 236 -15.60 -4.11 15.77
C GLY A 236 -16.13 -2.67 15.94
N LEU A 237 -15.52 -1.71 15.24
CA LEU A 237 -16.02 -0.34 15.21
C LEU A 237 -17.37 -0.31 14.49
N ASP A 238 -18.35 0.37 15.09
CA ASP A 238 -19.63 0.62 14.45
C ASP A 238 -19.45 1.75 13.43
N ALA A 239 -19.36 1.39 12.14
CA ALA A 239 -19.49 2.36 11.06
C ALA A 239 -20.95 2.79 10.98
N GLY A 240 -21.39 3.61 11.93
CA GLY A 240 -22.74 4.13 11.93
C GLY A 240 -23.06 4.85 10.62
N ILE A 241 -24.33 4.90 10.25
CA ILE A 241 -24.89 5.56 9.06
C ILE A 241 -24.43 7.04 8.93
N GLY A 242 -23.95 7.65 10.01
CA GLY A 242 -23.36 8.99 10.02
C GLY A 242 -21.96 9.11 9.40
N PHE A 243 -21.24 8.01 9.20
CA PHE A 243 -19.83 8.04 8.78
C PHE A 243 -19.65 8.40 7.29
N HIS A 244 -20.54 7.89 6.43
CA HIS A 244 -20.67 8.36 5.05
C HIS A 244 -21.12 9.82 4.98
N ALA A 245 -21.96 10.28 5.93
CA ALA A 245 -22.41 11.67 5.99
C ALA A 245 -21.31 12.64 6.49
N GLU A 246 -20.35 12.15 7.28
CA GLU A 246 -19.22 12.94 7.81
C GLU A 246 -18.09 13.08 6.78
N LEU A 247 -17.86 12.06 5.94
CA LEU A 247 -17.02 12.18 4.74
C LEU A 247 -17.56 13.25 3.77
N SER A 248 -18.88 13.34 3.59
CA SER A 248 -19.52 14.43 2.81
C SER A 248 -19.38 15.83 3.45
N ARG A 249 -19.12 15.92 4.75
CA ARG A 249 -18.82 17.19 5.44
C ARG A 249 -17.36 17.61 5.29
N LEU A 250 -16.44 16.65 5.18
CA LEU A 250 -15.02 16.90 4.94
C LEU A 250 -14.73 17.27 3.49
N SER A 251 -15.56 16.85 2.53
CA SER A 251 -15.48 17.31 1.14
C SER A 251 -16.08 18.71 0.89
N SER A 252 -16.68 19.31 1.91
CA SER A 252 -17.30 20.65 1.86
C SER A 252 -16.59 21.69 2.76
N ALA A 253 -15.39 21.38 3.26
CA ALA A 253 -14.51 22.27 4.02
C ALA A 253 -13.19 22.50 3.28
#